data_AF-A0A2K3N2S4-F1
#
_entry.id   AF-A0A2K3N2S4-F1
#
_cell.length_a   1.000
_cell.length_b   1.000
_cell.length_c   1.000
_cell.angle_alpha   90.00
_cell.angle_beta   90.00
_cell.angle_gamma   90.00
#
_symmetry.space_group_name_H-M   'P 1'
#
loop_
_entity.id
_entity.type
_entity.pdbx_description
1 polymer ?
#
loop_
_entity_poly.entity_id
_entity_poly.type
_entity_poly.pdbx_seq_one_letter_code
_entity_poly.pdbx_strand_id
1 'polypeptide(L)'
;MGAQRSIHAGKAKIDVNVDFTHNLCASLMHNTFRNAGNPLSLLIGSEKLHVSCDKGLYDSNVLVAFRRPREECLAHQSFVVQHSLSPEIGIHGIPIKNFSQSGSGGVNLSRLSVGMDLNEPASSKWSSTTSIKFEHVRPLNDDGRNISRDCDGFPLTCSGSPHDSMVVLKQESRYTKENDHSFFHFNLQIEQGIPVLSKWIIFNRFKFVASKGIKLGPALLLTRLSGGSIVGDMAPYQAFSIGGIGSVRGYGEGAVGSGRSCLVANSELSLPLNC
;
A
#
# COMPACT_ATOMS: atom_id res chain seq x y z
N MET A 1 -27.47 43.67 2.83
CA MET A 1 -26.62 43.36 4.00
C MET A 1 -26.81 41.90 4.34
N GLY A 2 -25.84 41.01 4.38
CA GLY A 2 -24.40 41.11 4.18
C GLY A 2 -23.88 39.75 3.71
N ALA A 3 -22.78 39.78 2.98
CA ALA A 3 -22.10 38.62 2.43
C ALA A 3 -21.49 37.73 3.51
N GLN A 4 -21.35 36.43 3.23
CA GLN A 4 -20.23 35.68 3.78
C GLN A 4 -19.67 34.73 2.72
N ARG A 5 -18.56 35.15 2.12
CA ARG A 5 -17.59 34.30 1.42
C ARG A 5 -16.81 33.49 2.45
N SER A 6 -16.50 32.23 2.14
CA SER A 6 -15.30 31.48 2.60
C SER A 6 -15.49 29.99 2.27
N ILE A 7 -14.55 29.11 1.89
CA ILE A 7 -13.13 29.08 1.50
C ILE A 7 -12.95 27.68 0.82
N HIS A 8 -11.94 27.56 -0.03
CA HIS A 8 -11.48 26.36 -0.75
C HIS A 8 -11.14 25.10 0.09
N ALA A 9 -11.13 23.96 -0.64
CA ALA A 9 -10.30 22.74 -0.51
C ALA A 9 -10.88 21.49 0.17
N GLY A 10 -10.77 20.34 -0.54
CA GLY A 10 -10.83 19.02 0.08
C GLY A 10 -11.03 17.85 -0.89
N LYS A 11 -9.94 17.33 -1.47
CA LYS A 11 -9.76 15.96 -2.01
C LYS A 11 -11.03 15.15 -2.34
N ALA A 12 -11.56 15.29 -3.54
CA ALA A 12 -12.57 14.36 -4.06
C ALA A 12 -11.87 13.08 -4.56
N LYS A 13 -12.07 11.96 -3.86
CA LYS A 13 -11.77 10.61 -4.36
C LYS A 13 -12.92 10.21 -5.29
N ILE A 14 -12.62 9.85 -6.54
CA ILE A 14 -13.63 9.35 -7.48
C ILE A 14 -13.35 7.86 -7.67
N ASP A 15 -14.10 7.04 -6.95
CA ASP A 15 -14.14 5.60 -7.19
C ASP A 15 -14.96 5.37 -8.47
N VAL A 16 -14.28 5.37 -9.62
CA VAL A 16 -14.89 5.06 -10.92
C VAL A 16 -15.05 3.55 -11.02
N ASN A 17 -16.22 3.10 -10.59
CA ASN A 17 -16.62 1.70 -10.67
C ASN A 17 -17.15 1.43 -12.09
N VAL A 18 -16.31 0.89 -12.98
CA VAL A 18 -16.72 0.54 -14.35
C VAL A 18 -17.21 -0.91 -14.37
N ASP A 19 -18.52 -1.06 -14.54
CA ASP A 19 -19.18 -2.36 -14.68
C ASP A 19 -19.08 -2.86 -16.13
N PHE A 20 -18.30 -3.92 -16.35
CA PHE A 20 -18.16 -4.57 -17.66
C PHE A 20 -19.17 -5.72 -17.89
N THR A 21 -20.14 -5.94 -16.99
CA THR A 21 -21.14 -7.01 -17.13
C THR A 21 -21.93 -6.93 -18.44
N HIS A 22 -22.16 -5.73 -18.99
CA HIS A 22 -23.02 -5.56 -20.15
C HIS A 22 -22.42 -5.99 -21.50
N ASN A 23 -21.09 -6.12 -21.60
CA ASN A 23 -20.41 -6.50 -22.86
C ASN A 23 -19.94 -7.96 -22.91
N LEU A 24 -19.82 -8.64 -21.77
CA LEU A 24 -19.48 -10.07 -21.73
C LEU A 24 -20.72 -10.99 -21.69
N CYS A 25 -21.89 -10.46 -21.27
CA CYS A 25 -23.14 -11.23 -21.22
C CYS A 25 -23.80 -11.51 -22.58
N ALA A 26 -23.32 -10.96 -23.70
CA ALA A 26 -23.84 -11.32 -25.03
C ALA A 26 -23.30 -12.68 -25.55
N SER A 27 -22.26 -13.25 -24.92
CA SER A 27 -21.61 -14.48 -25.38
C SER A 27 -21.95 -15.74 -24.57
N LEU A 28 -22.56 -15.64 -23.39
CA LEU A 28 -22.89 -16.81 -22.57
C LEU A 28 -24.23 -16.62 -21.84
N MET A 29 -25.31 -16.87 -22.59
CA MET A 29 -26.66 -17.06 -22.04
C MET A 29 -26.70 -18.38 -21.25
N HIS A 30 -26.85 -18.34 -19.92
CA HIS A 30 -27.94 -18.99 -19.15
C HIS A 30 -27.67 -19.05 -17.62
N ASN A 31 -28.74 -18.74 -16.88
CA ASN A 31 -29.07 -19.07 -15.49
C ASN A 31 -28.56 -18.19 -14.33
N THR A 32 -29.46 -17.28 -13.92
CA THR A 32 -30.02 -17.11 -12.56
C THR A 32 -29.35 -17.86 -11.40
N PHE A 33 -28.86 -17.12 -10.39
CA PHE A 33 -29.56 -17.02 -9.09
C PHE A 33 -28.99 -15.92 -8.19
N ARG A 34 -29.90 -15.41 -7.38
CA ARG A 34 -29.90 -14.23 -6.52
C ARG A 34 -29.07 -14.43 -5.25
N ASN A 35 -28.15 -13.53 -4.92
CA ASN A 35 -27.81 -13.27 -3.51
C ASN A 35 -27.20 -11.88 -3.27
N ALA A 36 -27.67 -11.20 -2.23
CA ALA A 36 -27.32 -9.83 -1.87
C ALA A 36 -26.00 -9.81 -1.08
N GLY A 37 -24.95 -9.23 -1.68
CA GLY A 37 -23.68 -8.98 -1.01
C GLY A 37 -22.59 -8.46 -1.96
N ASN A 38 -22.30 -7.16 -1.87
CA ASN A 38 -21.23 -6.39 -2.54
C ASN A 38 -21.23 -6.41 -4.10
N PRO A 39 -21.39 -5.28 -4.80
CA PRO A 39 -21.71 -5.24 -6.24
C PRO A 39 -20.57 -5.66 -7.21
N LEU A 40 -19.40 -6.13 -6.74
CA LEU A 40 -18.20 -6.34 -7.57
C LEU A 40 -17.58 -7.74 -7.53
N SER A 41 -18.26 -8.74 -6.99
CA SER A 41 -17.78 -10.12 -7.06
C SER A 41 -18.59 -10.94 -8.06
N LEU A 42 -17.97 -11.29 -9.19
CA LEU A 42 -18.53 -12.28 -10.10
C LEU A 42 -18.08 -13.67 -9.64
N LEU A 43 -19.04 -14.53 -9.30
CA LEU A 43 -18.79 -15.95 -9.11
C LEU A 43 -18.83 -16.62 -10.49
N ILE A 44 -17.71 -17.19 -10.94
CA ILE A 44 -17.69 -18.08 -12.10
C ILE A 44 -17.42 -19.48 -11.54
N GLY A 45 -18.47 -20.29 -11.37
CA GLY A 45 -18.36 -21.60 -10.72
C GLY A 45 -18.00 -21.50 -9.23
N SER A 46 -17.01 -22.29 -8.79
CA SER A 46 -16.48 -22.24 -7.41
C SER A 46 -15.44 -21.15 -7.19
N GLU A 47 -15.15 -20.31 -8.19
CA GLU A 47 -14.08 -19.31 -8.14
C GLU A 47 -14.64 -17.88 -8.02
N LYS A 48 -13.97 -17.04 -7.23
CA LYS A 48 -14.35 -15.65 -6.97
C LYS A 48 -13.37 -14.71 -7.66
N LEU A 49 -13.86 -13.98 -8.66
CA LEU A 49 -13.13 -12.87 -9.29
C LEU A 49 -13.42 -11.57 -8.54
N HIS A 50 -12.36 -10.83 -8.23
CA HIS A 50 -12.42 -9.51 -7.63
C HIS A 50 -11.63 -8.53 -8.48
N VAL A 51 -12.30 -7.49 -8.99
CA VAL A 51 -11.66 -6.40 -9.74
C VAL A 51 -11.90 -5.11 -8.97
N SER A 52 -10.84 -4.34 -8.74
CA SER A 52 -10.92 -3.01 -8.16
C SER A 52 -10.11 -2.01 -8.98
N CYS A 53 -10.68 -0.84 -9.19
CA CYS A 53 -10.04 0.28 -9.85
C CYS A 53 -10.22 1.51 -8.96
N ASP A 54 -9.12 1.99 -8.40
CA ASP A 54 -9.07 3.19 -7.57
C ASP A 54 -8.35 4.29 -8.36
N LYS A 55 -8.99 5.45 -8.50
CA LYS A 55 -8.39 6.64 -9.13
C LYS A 55 -8.44 7.82 -8.16
N GLY A 56 -7.28 8.18 -7.63
CA GLY A 56 -7.09 9.40 -6.88
C GLY A 56 -6.75 10.59 -7.79
N LEU A 57 -6.33 11.69 -7.15
CA LEU A 57 -5.98 12.92 -7.87
C LEU A 57 -4.68 12.78 -8.68
N TYR A 58 -3.72 12.03 -8.13
CA TYR A 58 -2.40 11.83 -8.72
C TYR A 58 -2.00 10.35 -8.78
N ASP A 59 -2.76 9.48 -8.12
CA ASP A 59 -2.54 8.05 -8.04
C ASP A 59 -3.65 7.27 -8.74
N SER A 60 -3.29 6.12 -9.30
CA SER A 60 -4.23 5.14 -9.82
C SER A 60 -3.78 3.73 -9.49
N ASN A 61 -4.74 2.85 -9.23
CA ASN A 61 -4.50 1.45 -8.92
C ASN A 61 -5.58 0.60 -9.58
N VAL A 62 -5.15 -0.38 -10.38
CA VAL A 62 -6.02 -1.39 -10.97
C VAL A 62 -5.55 -2.74 -10.47
N LEU A 63 -6.44 -3.47 -9.80
CA LEU A 63 -6.17 -4.77 -9.20
C LEU A 63 -7.22 -5.77 -9.71
N VAL A 64 -6.73 -6.90 -10.21
CA VAL A 64 -7.51 -8.06 -10.60
C VAL A 64 -7.02 -9.24 -9.76
N ALA A 65 -7.90 -9.82 -8.97
CA ALA A 65 -7.61 -10.95 -8.10
C ALA A 65 -8.57 -12.11 -8.36
N PHE A 66 -8.01 -13.27 -8.66
CA PHE A 66 -8.74 -14.52 -8.80
C PHE A 66 -8.52 -15.35 -7.55
N ARG A 67 -9.60 -15.65 -6.81
CA ARG A 67 -9.54 -16.44 -5.57
C ARG A 67 -10.31 -17.74 -5.75
N ARG A 68 -9.69 -18.85 -5.36
CA ARG A 68 -10.40 -20.13 -5.24
C ARG A 68 -10.75 -20.35 -3.76
N PRO A 69 -12.01 -20.13 -3.32
CA PRO A 69 -12.44 -20.52 -1.98
C PRO A 69 -12.24 -22.02 -1.81
N ARG A 70 -11.44 -22.40 -0.82
CA ARG A 70 -11.22 -23.78 -0.39
C ARG A 70 -11.78 -23.91 1.04
N GLU A 71 -12.06 -25.12 1.49
CA GLU A 71 -12.67 -25.36 2.81
C GLU A 71 -11.92 -24.64 3.96
N GLU A 72 -12.66 -24.30 5.02
CA GLU A 72 -12.31 -23.37 6.10
C GLU A 72 -11.01 -23.70 6.85
N CYS A 73 -10.47 -24.92 6.72
CA CYS A 73 -9.25 -25.38 7.39
C CYS A 73 -7.99 -25.32 6.51
N LEU A 74 -8.09 -24.91 5.23
CA LEU A 74 -6.96 -24.88 4.30
C LEU A 74 -6.54 -23.45 3.92
N ALA A 75 -5.25 -23.29 3.61
CA ALA A 75 -4.69 -22.04 3.12
C ALA A 75 -5.37 -21.61 1.81
N HIS A 76 -5.82 -20.35 1.76
CA HIS A 76 -6.52 -19.77 0.63
C HIS A 76 -5.53 -19.23 -0.39
N GLN A 77 -5.67 -19.65 -1.65
CA GLN A 77 -4.81 -19.23 -2.74
C GLN A 77 -5.51 -18.17 -3.60
N SER A 78 -4.79 -17.10 -3.93
CA SER A 78 -5.26 -16.09 -4.86
C SER A 78 -4.20 -15.64 -5.84
N PHE A 79 -4.53 -15.61 -7.12
CA PHE A 79 -3.71 -15.00 -8.16
C PHE A 79 -4.04 -13.53 -8.27
N VAL A 80 -3.02 -12.70 -8.39
CA VAL A 80 -3.12 -11.25 -8.32
C VAL A 80 -2.35 -10.62 -9.47
N VAL A 81 -3.03 -9.75 -10.21
CA VAL A 81 -2.43 -8.84 -11.19
C VAL A 81 -2.79 -7.43 -10.74
N GLN A 82 -1.79 -6.59 -10.54
CA GLN A 82 -1.99 -5.21 -10.10
C GLN A 82 -1.09 -4.28 -10.88
N HIS A 83 -1.68 -3.23 -11.43
CA HIS A 83 -0.98 -2.09 -12.01
C HIS A 83 -1.26 -0.86 -11.15
N SER A 84 -0.23 -0.10 -10.83
CA SER A 84 -0.36 1.13 -10.06
C SER A 84 0.51 2.23 -10.63
N LEU A 85 0.04 3.46 -10.52
CA LEU A 85 0.76 4.68 -10.82
C LEU A 85 0.62 5.60 -9.62
N SER A 86 1.72 6.08 -9.05
CA SER A 86 1.69 6.98 -7.90
C SER A 86 2.83 7.98 -7.93
N PRO A 87 2.65 9.22 -7.45
CA PRO A 87 3.72 10.18 -7.34
C PRO A 87 4.72 9.78 -6.25
N GLU A 88 6.01 9.95 -6.51
CA GLU A 88 7.10 9.59 -5.60
C GLU A 88 7.49 10.78 -4.72
N ILE A 89 6.62 11.11 -3.77
CA ILE A 89 6.78 12.30 -2.90
C ILE A 89 7.74 12.02 -1.73
N GLY A 90 7.79 10.78 -1.24
CA GLY A 90 8.56 10.47 -0.03
C GLY A 90 10.08 10.63 -0.15
N ILE A 91 10.62 10.65 -1.36
CA ILE A 91 12.08 10.64 -1.59
C ILE A 91 12.48 11.78 -2.51
N HIS A 92 11.77 11.92 -3.63
CA HIS A 92 12.01 12.97 -4.61
C HIS A 92 11.01 14.13 -4.46
N GLY A 93 10.25 14.17 -3.37
CA GLY A 93 9.34 15.28 -3.10
C GLY A 93 10.09 16.55 -2.70
N ILE A 94 9.55 17.68 -3.12
CA ILE A 94 10.11 19.00 -2.78
C ILE A 94 9.41 19.51 -1.52
N PRO A 95 10.14 19.87 -0.45
CA PRO A 95 9.53 20.41 0.75
C PRO A 95 8.93 21.80 0.49
N ILE A 96 7.70 22.02 0.95
CA ILE A 96 6.92 23.24 0.80
C ILE A 96 6.46 23.71 2.19
N LYS A 97 6.28 25.03 2.38
CA LYS A 97 5.80 25.64 3.64
C LYS A 97 6.61 25.16 4.86
N ASN A 98 7.89 25.49 4.93
CA ASN A 98 8.77 25.16 6.06
C ASN A 98 8.71 23.66 6.43
N PHE A 99 8.86 22.78 5.44
CA PHE A 99 8.84 21.32 5.60
C PHE A 99 7.52 20.72 6.09
N SER A 100 6.45 21.51 6.25
CA SER A 100 5.16 20.99 6.72
C SER A 100 4.36 20.25 5.64
N GLN A 101 4.69 20.48 4.37
CA GLN A 101 4.10 19.82 3.21
C GLN A 101 5.21 19.39 2.25
N SER A 102 4.95 18.36 1.44
CA SER A 102 5.83 17.95 0.34
C SER A 102 5.03 17.92 -0.95
N GLY A 103 5.58 18.51 -2.01
CA GLY A 103 5.01 18.47 -3.36
C GLY A 103 5.68 17.41 -4.23
N SER A 104 5.11 17.15 -5.40
CA SER A 104 5.73 16.29 -6.42
C SER A 104 7.05 16.91 -6.91
N GLY A 105 8.10 16.10 -7.03
CA GLY A 105 9.33 16.46 -7.74
C GLY A 105 9.33 16.09 -9.22
N GLY A 106 8.16 15.81 -9.81
CA GLY A 106 8.03 15.38 -11.20
C GLY A 106 8.39 13.91 -11.43
N VAL A 107 8.36 13.09 -10.38
CA VAL A 107 8.65 11.65 -10.46
C VAL A 107 7.41 10.87 -10.05
N ASN A 108 6.93 10.00 -10.94
CA ASN A 108 5.84 9.07 -10.73
C ASN A 108 6.35 7.64 -10.90
N LEU A 109 5.86 6.69 -10.11
CA LEU A 109 6.21 5.29 -10.24
C LEU A 109 5.07 4.51 -10.84
N SER A 110 5.31 3.91 -12.00
CA SER A 110 4.44 2.88 -12.56
C SER A 110 4.93 1.51 -12.12
N ARG A 111 4.13 0.80 -11.33
CA ARG A 111 4.43 -0.56 -10.86
C ARG A 111 3.41 -1.53 -11.42
N LEU A 112 3.90 -2.49 -12.18
CA LEU A 112 3.16 -3.68 -12.57
C LEU A 112 3.60 -4.85 -11.68
N SER A 113 2.65 -5.54 -11.09
CA SER A 113 2.90 -6.71 -10.24
C SER A 113 1.98 -7.86 -10.62
N VAL A 114 2.55 -9.06 -10.68
CA VAL A 114 1.84 -10.29 -11.01
C VAL A 114 2.33 -11.39 -10.09
N GLY A 115 1.42 -12.10 -9.44
CA GLY A 115 1.83 -13.17 -8.55
C GLY A 115 0.70 -13.90 -7.86
N MET A 116 1.07 -14.56 -6.77
CA MET A 116 0.20 -15.43 -6.00
C MET A 116 0.33 -15.11 -4.51
N ASP A 117 -0.81 -15.03 -3.84
CA ASP A 117 -0.94 -14.85 -2.39
C ASP A 117 -1.54 -16.12 -1.79
N LEU A 118 -0.90 -16.64 -0.74
CA LEU A 118 -1.33 -17.76 0.08
C LEU A 118 -1.66 -17.20 1.47
N ASN A 119 -2.93 -17.24 1.85
CA ASN A 119 -3.38 -16.80 3.16
C ASN A 119 -3.64 -18.03 4.03
N GLU A 120 -2.86 -18.21 5.08
CA GLU A 120 -3.10 -19.27 6.05
C GLU A 120 -4.22 -18.83 7.01
N PRO A 121 -5.19 -19.72 7.29
CA PRO A 121 -6.28 -19.42 8.20
C PRO A 121 -5.73 -19.05 9.58
N ALA A 122 -6.36 -18.06 10.22
CA ALA A 122 -5.83 -17.50 11.45
C ALA A 122 -5.88 -18.53 12.59
N SER A 123 -4.73 -18.85 13.19
CA SER A 123 -4.70 -19.63 14.44
C SER A 123 -5.11 -18.73 15.60
N SER A 124 -6.42 -18.58 15.84
CA SER A 124 -7.12 -17.74 16.84
C SER A 124 -6.76 -16.24 16.94
N LYS A 125 -5.49 -15.84 16.84
CA LYS A 125 -4.99 -14.44 16.98
C LYS A 125 -3.88 -14.08 15.99
N TRP A 126 -3.29 -15.08 15.33
CA TRP A 126 -2.23 -14.91 14.33
C TRP A 126 -2.81 -15.18 12.94
N SER A 127 -2.58 -14.29 11.99
CA SER A 127 -2.84 -14.51 10.57
C SER A 127 -1.55 -14.34 9.77
N SER A 128 -1.31 -15.24 8.84
CA SER A 128 -0.07 -15.32 8.07
C SER A 128 -0.40 -15.31 6.58
N THR A 129 0.32 -14.49 5.81
CA THR A 129 0.18 -14.38 4.36
C THR A 129 1.55 -14.51 3.72
N THR A 130 1.70 -15.49 2.84
CA THR A 130 2.89 -15.68 2.01
C THR A 130 2.56 -15.28 0.58
N SER A 131 3.38 -14.44 -0.03
CA SER A 131 3.16 -13.89 -1.37
C SER A 131 4.40 -14.07 -2.22
N ILE A 132 4.24 -14.48 -3.47
CA ILE A 132 5.32 -14.49 -4.48
C ILE A 132 4.86 -13.65 -5.65
N LYS A 133 5.56 -12.53 -5.90
CA LYS A 133 5.18 -11.54 -6.93
C LYS A 133 6.36 -11.17 -7.80
N PHE A 134 6.17 -11.21 -9.11
CA PHE A 134 7.01 -10.48 -10.04
C PHE A 134 6.60 -9.00 -10.01
N GLU A 135 7.55 -8.09 -9.83
CA GLU A 135 7.35 -6.66 -9.87
C GLU A 135 8.23 -6.03 -10.96
N HIS A 136 7.61 -5.17 -11.77
CA HIS A 136 8.26 -4.34 -12.76
C HIS A 136 7.95 -2.87 -12.47
N VAL A 137 8.97 -2.12 -12.05
CA VAL A 137 8.86 -0.72 -11.62
C VAL A 137 9.50 0.18 -12.68
N ARG A 138 8.76 1.21 -13.10
CA ARG A 138 9.20 2.21 -14.08
C ARG A 138 8.99 3.61 -13.52
N PRO A 139 10.06 4.40 -13.33
CA PRO A 139 9.92 5.81 -13.04
C PRO A 139 9.50 6.59 -14.30
N LEU A 140 8.52 7.46 -14.13
CA LEU A 140 7.88 8.27 -15.17
C LEU A 140 7.92 9.74 -14.75
N ASN A 141 8.06 10.65 -15.71
CA ASN A 141 7.81 12.08 -15.48
C ASN A 141 6.29 12.37 -15.44
N ASP A 142 5.90 13.58 -15.09
CA ASP A 142 4.51 14.07 -15.16
C ASP A 142 3.94 14.01 -16.59
N ASP A 143 4.78 14.06 -17.62
CA ASP A 143 4.39 13.86 -19.03
C ASP A 143 4.17 12.38 -19.41
N GLY A 144 4.37 11.44 -18.48
CA GLY A 144 4.27 9.99 -18.73
C GLY A 144 5.45 9.38 -19.49
N ARG A 145 6.56 10.11 -19.63
CA ARG A 145 7.80 9.63 -20.26
C ARG A 145 8.67 8.89 -19.24
N ASN A 146 9.33 7.81 -19.67
CA ASN A 146 10.28 7.08 -18.82
C ASN A 146 11.47 7.99 -18.47
N ILE A 147 11.81 8.02 -17.17
CA ILE A 147 12.97 8.74 -16.65
C ILE A 147 13.83 7.76 -15.84
N SER A 148 15.14 7.93 -15.88
CA SER A 148 16.09 7.13 -15.09
C SER A 148 16.81 7.95 -14.02
N ARG A 149 16.70 9.28 -14.09
CA ARG A 149 17.32 10.24 -13.18
C ARG A 149 16.32 11.30 -12.74
N ASP A 150 16.51 11.82 -11.54
CA ASP A 150 15.79 12.98 -11.05
C ASP A 150 16.33 14.29 -11.65
N CYS A 151 15.76 15.42 -11.21
CA CYS A 151 16.17 16.77 -11.63
C CYS A 151 17.62 17.10 -11.26
N ASP A 152 18.16 16.48 -10.21
CA ASP A 152 19.52 16.69 -9.71
C ASP A 152 20.53 15.72 -10.35
N GLY A 153 20.05 14.80 -11.19
CA GLY A 153 20.86 13.84 -11.92
C GLY A 153 21.15 12.53 -11.16
N PHE A 154 20.53 12.31 -10.00
CA PHE A 154 20.65 11.06 -9.25
C PHE A 154 19.81 9.95 -9.89
N PRO A 155 20.30 8.70 -9.92
CA PRO A 155 19.56 7.57 -10.49
C PRO A 155 18.30 7.27 -9.67
N LEU A 156 17.19 6.97 -10.34
CA LEU A 156 15.90 6.62 -9.71
C LEU A 156 15.74 5.11 -9.46
N THR A 157 16.53 4.30 -10.16
CA THR A 157 16.54 2.84 -10.11
C THR A 157 17.84 2.33 -9.51
N CYS A 158 17.87 1.07 -9.08
CA CYS A 158 19.06 0.50 -8.46
C CYS A 158 20.28 0.48 -9.40
N SER A 159 20.06 0.25 -10.71
CA SER A 159 21.12 0.14 -11.72
C SER A 159 21.27 1.39 -12.61
N GLY A 160 20.42 2.40 -12.45
CA GLY A 160 20.36 3.57 -13.34
C GLY A 160 19.67 3.30 -14.70
N SER A 161 19.10 2.11 -14.88
CA SER A 161 18.22 1.74 -15.99
C SER A 161 16.88 2.51 -15.93
N PRO A 162 16.09 2.55 -17.02
CA PRO A 162 14.75 3.15 -17.00
C PRO A 162 13.70 2.29 -16.27
N HIS A 163 14.08 1.11 -15.76
CA HIS A 163 13.17 0.20 -15.07
C HIS A 163 13.93 -0.77 -14.17
N ASP A 164 13.27 -1.20 -13.10
CA ASP A 164 13.74 -2.27 -12.23
C ASP A 164 12.77 -3.45 -12.29
N SER A 165 13.31 -4.66 -12.27
CA SER A 165 12.53 -5.90 -12.27
C SER A 165 13.04 -6.83 -11.20
N MET A 166 12.11 -7.48 -10.51
CA MET A 166 12.41 -8.33 -9.36
C MET A 166 11.30 -9.35 -9.14
N VAL A 167 11.66 -10.49 -8.57
CA VAL A 167 10.70 -11.40 -7.95
C VAL A 167 10.84 -11.26 -6.45
N VAL A 168 9.74 -10.98 -5.78
CA VAL A 168 9.68 -10.73 -4.34
C VAL A 168 8.89 -11.85 -3.69
N LEU A 169 9.53 -12.56 -2.77
CA LEU A 169 8.88 -13.40 -1.77
C LEU A 169 8.58 -12.53 -0.56
N LYS A 170 7.32 -12.40 -0.19
CA LYS A 170 6.87 -11.62 0.97
C LYS A 170 6.18 -12.54 1.97
N GLN A 171 6.58 -12.45 3.23
CA GLN A 171 5.88 -13.03 4.37
C GLN A 171 5.32 -11.90 5.23
N GLU A 172 4.00 -11.87 5.42
CA GLU A 172 3.31 -10.97 6.34
C GLU A 172 2.70 -11.77 7.48
N SER A 173 3.01 -11.40 8.72
CA SER A 173 2.47 -12.03 9.92
C SER A 173 1.83 -10.96 10.81
N ARG A 174 0.56 -11.15 11.11
CA ARG A 174 -0.23 -10.19 11.88
C ARG A 174 -0.77 -10.86 13.12
N TYR A 175 -0.52 -10.22 14.25
CA TYR A 175 -1.03 -10.61 15.55
C TYR A 175 -1.96 -9.52 16.08
N THR A 176 -3.19 -9.91 16.39
CA THR A 176 -4.18 -9.02 16.99
C THR A 176 -4.65 -9.61 18.30
N LYS A 177 -4.54 -8.83 19.38
CA LYS A 177 -5.09 -9.16 20.69
C LYS A 177 -5.93 -8.00 21.18
N GLU A 178 -7.19 -8.27 21.40
CA GLU A 178 -8.15 -7.32 21.96
C GLU A 178 -8.65 -7.83 23.31
N ASN A 179 -8.72 -6.92 24.27
CA ASN A 179 -9.32 -7.08 25.59
C ASN A 179 -10.22 -5.86 25.85
N ASP A 180 -11.13 -5.93 26.82
CA ASP A 180 -12.11 -4.85 27.11
C ASP A 180 -11.48 -3.46 27.35
N HIS A 181 -10.28 -3.44 27.94
CA HIS A 181 -9.54 -2.23 28.32
C HIS A 181 -8.27 -1.96 27.50
N SER A 182 -7.89 -2.86 26.59
CA SER A 182 -6.65 -2.70 25.83
C SER A 182 -6.67 -3.45 24.52
N PHE A 183 -6.03 -2.90 23.50
CA PHE A 183 -5.74 -3.63 22.27
C PHE A 183 -4.25 -3.62 21.98
N PHE A 184 -3.79 -4.66 21.31
CA PHE A 184 -2.44 -4.78 20.80
C PHE A 184 -2.50 -5.33 19.38
N HIS A 185 -1.91 -4.60 18.45
CA HIS A 185 -1.71 -5.04 17.08
C HIS A 185 -0.23 -5.08 16.77
N PHE A 186 0.24 -6.17 16.20
CA PHE A 186 1.59 -6.31 15.72
C PHE A 186 1.55 -6.84 14.29
N ASN A 187 2.21 -6.15 13.37
CA ASN A 187 2.36 -6.57 11.99
C ASN A 187 3.86 -6.68 11.68
N LEU A 188 4.27 -7.84 11.18
CA LEU A 188 5.62 -8.15 10.76
C LEU A 188 5.62 -8.47 9.27
N GLN A 189 6.46 -7.80 8.50
CA GLN A 189 6.59 -7.97 7.07
C GLN A 189 8.06 -8.21 6.72
N ILE A 190 8.33 -9.33 6.07
CA ILE A 190 9.63 -9.72 5.57
C ILE A 190 9.49 -9.89 4.05
N GLU A 191 10.33 -9.20 3.29
CA GLU A 191 10.36 -9.26 1.83
C GLU A 191 11.77 -9.64 1.38
N GLN A 192 11.87 -10.60 0.47
CA GLN A 192 13.11 -11.08 -0.10
C GLN A 192 13.04 -10.99 -1.63
N GLY A 193 13.93 -10.19 -2.22
CA GLY A 193 14.19 -10.17 -3.65
C GLY A 193 15.00 -11.40 -4.05
N ILE A 194 14.43 -12.24 -4.91
CA ILE A 194 15.03 -13.50 -5.34
C ILE A 194 15.96 -13.25 -6.55
N PRO A 195 17.23 -13.70 -6.48
CA PRO A 195 18.18 -13.59 -7.59
C PRO A 195 17.87 -14.61 -8.70
N VAL A 196 16.84 -14.36 -9.52
CA VAL A 196 16.51 -15.26 -10.65
C VAL A 196 17.32 -14.93 -11.89
N LEU A 197 17.53 -13.64 -12.18
CA LEU A 197 18.32 -13.15 -13.31
C LEU A 197 19.40 -12.17 -12.82
N SER A 198 20.54 -12.14 -13.50
CA SER A 198 21.74 -11.37 -13.09
C SER A 198 21.53 -9.86 -13.01
N LYS A 199 20.45 -9.32 -13.58
CA LYS A 199 20.10 -7.88 -13.59
C LYS A 199 18.97 -7.53 -12.61
N TRP A 200 18.44 -8.51 -11.88
CA TRP A 200 17.32 -8.29 -10.96
C TRP A 200 17.80 -7.85 -9.58
N ILE A 201 16.98 -7.08 -8.89
CA ILE A 201 17.32 -6.54 -7.56
C ILE A 201 17.28 -7.64 -6.51
N ILE A 202 18.35 -7.77 -5.73
CA ILE A 202 18.47 -8.73 -4.64
C ILE A 202 18.48 -7.97 -3.32
N PHE A 203 17.43 -8.12 -2.53
CA PHE A 203 17.29 -7.39 -1.28
C PHE A 203 16.59 -8.22 -0.22
N ASN A 204 16.80 -7.84 1.04
CA ASN A 204 16.03 -8.29 2.18
C ASN A 204 15.48 -7.06 2.88
N ARG A 205 14.16 -6.91 2.90
CA ARG A 205 13.48 -5.82 3.57
C ARG A 205 12.67 -6.36 4.73
N PHE A 206 12.93 -5.79 5.89
CA PHE A 206 12.22 -6.07 7.12
C PHE A 206 11.42 -4.83 7.50
N LYS A 207 10.15 -5.00 7.87
CA LYS A 207 9.29 -3.93 8.38
C LYS A 207 8.44 -4.48 9.51
N PHE A 208 8.29 -3.71 10.57
CA PHE A 208 7.39 -4.03 11.66
C PHE A 208 6.59 -2.81 12.08
N VAL A 209 5.37 -3.06 12.55
CA VAL A 209 4.50 -2.06 13.15
C VAL A 209 3.84 -2.66 14.38
N ALA A 210 4.08 -2.09 15.55
CA ALA A 210 3.42 -2.42 16.80
C ALA A 210 2.54 -1.25 17.22
N SER A 211 1.31 -1.51 17.64
CA SER A 211 0.46 -0.52 18.29
C SER A 211 -0.21 -1.10 19.52
N LYS A 212 -0.25 -0.30 20.59
CA LYS A 212 -0.88 -0.66 21.85
C LYS A 212 -1.77 0.48 22.32
N GLY A 213 -3.05 0.19 22.48
CA GLY A 213 -4.01 1.09 23.11
C GLY A 213 -4.35 0.62 24.51
N ILE A 214 -4.35 1.53 25.49
CA ILE A 214 -4.74 1.27 26.88
C ILE A 214 -5.78 2.30 27.29
N LYS A 215 -6.95 1.85 27.77
CA LYS A 215 -7.96 2.71 28.37
C LYS A 215 -7.56 3.03 29.82
N LEU A 216 -7.46 4.32 30.14
CA LEU A 216 -7.18 4.85 31.47
C LEU A 216 -8.41 5.65 31.92
N GLY A 217 -9.41 4.94 32.43
CA GLY A 217 -10.73 5.52 32.71
C GLY A 217 -11.40 6.01 31.43
N PRO A 218 -11.79 7.30 31.33
CA PRO A 218 -12.38 7.86 30.12
C PRO A 218 -11.33 8.14 29.02
N ALA A 219 -10.04 8.19 29.37
CA ALA A 219 -8.95 8.49 28.45
C ALA A 219 -8.45 7.23 27.71
N LEU A 220 -7.95 7.40 26.49
CA LEU A 220 -7.27 6.36 25.72
C LEU A 220 -5.83 6.78 25.42
N LEU A 221 -4.86 6.00 25.86
CA LEU A 221 -3.45 6.15 25.49
C LEU A 221 -3.13 5.17 24.36
N LEU A 222 -2.78 5.69 23.18
CA LEU A 222 -2.36 4.92 22.02
C LEU A 222 -0.86 5.14 21.78
N THR A 223 -0.10 4.05 21.80
CA THR A 223 1.31 4.05 21.43
C THR A 223 1.48 3.27 20.13
N ARG A 224 2.29 3.79 19.21
CA ARG A 224 2.61 3.16 17.93
C ARG A 224 4.11 3.23 17.70
N LEU A 225 4.69 2.10 17.34
CA LEU A 225 6.09 1.96 16.97
C LEU A 225 6.14 1.32 15.59
N SER A 226 6.79 1.97 14.64
CA SER A 226 7.03 1.42 13.31
C SER A 226 8.48 1.57 12.94
N GLY A 227 9.04 0.54 12.31
CA GLY A 227 10.41 0.59 11.84
C GLY A 227 10.66 -0.42 10.75
N GLY A 228 11.83 -0.33 10.16
CA GLY A 228 12.24 -1.26 9.12
C GLY A 228 13.70 -1.07 8.74
N SER A 229 14.22 -2.05 7.99
CA SER A 229 15.57 -2.02 7.45
C SER A 229 15.63 -2.77 6.13
N ILE A 230 16.48 -2.30 5.21
CA ILE A 230 16.72 -2.92 3.90
C ILE A 230 18.20 -3.27 3.79
N VAL A 231 18.50 -4.55 3.55
CA VAL A 231 19.85 -5.10 3.36
C VAL A 231 19.97 -5.63 1.93
N GLY A 232 21.11 -5.40 1.28
CA GLY A 232 21.33 -5.74 -0.13
C GLY A 232 21.12 -4.54 -1.07
N ASP A 233 20.76 -4.82 -2.31
CA ASP A 233 20.49 -3.82 -3.34
C ASP A 233 19.25 -3.01 -2.98
N MET A 234 19.27 -1.71 -3.24
CA MET A 234 18.14 -0.85 -2.90
C MET A 234 18.07 0.30 -3.90
N ALA A 235 16.96 0.36 -4.64
CA ALA A 235 16.61 1.52 -5.42
C ALA A 235 16.09 2.64 -4.49
N PRO A 236 16.29 3.92 -4.82
CA PRO A 236 15.77 5.04 -4.04
C PRO A 236 14.32 4.85 -3.66
N TYR A 237 13.41 4.57 -4.61
CA TYR A 237 11.97 4.39 -4.35
C TYR A 237 11.59 3.33 -3.30
N GLN A 238 12.52 2.47 -2.89
CA GLN A 238 12.28 1.48 -1.84
C GLN A 238 12.60 2.02 -0.45
N ALA A 239 13.17 3.23 -0.32
CA ALA A 239 13.57 3.77 0.97
C ALA A 239 12.38 4.00 1.89
N PHE A 240 12.69 4.05 3.18
CA PHE A 240 11.71 4.48 4.16
C PHE A 240 11.73 6.00 4.26
N SER A 241 10.65 6.63 3.81
CA SER A 241 10.40 8.06 4.02
C SER A 241 9.81 8.32 5.40
N ILE A 242 10.32 9.35 6.10
CA ILE A 242 9.84 9.79 7.41
C ILE A 242 9.19 11.18 7.25
N GLY A 243 8.01 11.33 7.84
CA GLY A 243 7.18 12.52 7.70
C GLY A 243 5.84 12.21 7.02
N GLY A 244 4.87 13.10 7.18
CA GLY A 244 3.50 12.92 6.71
C GLY A 244 2.54 12.41 7.80
N ILE A 245 1.26 12.36 7.45
CA ILE A 245 0.16 12.12 8.40
C ILE A 245 0.26 10.75 9.09
N GLY A 246 0.77 9.75 8.39
CA GLY A 246 0.94 8.38 8.90
C GLY A 246 2.28 8.09 9.59
N SER A 247 3.14 9.09 9.75
CA SER A 247 4.48 8.99 10.33
C SER A 247 4.66 10.09 11.38
N VAL A 248 5.44 11.14 11.09
CA VAL A 248 5.61 12.31 11.96
C VAL A 248 4.71 13.45 11.45
N ARG A 249 3.60 13.68 12.14
CA ARG A 249 2.69 14.80 11.83
C ARG A 249 3.39 16.14 12.02
N GLY A 250 2.98 17.12 11.21
CA GLY A 250 3.60 18.45 11.16
C GLY A 250 4.71 18.58 10.12
N TYR A 251 5.20 17.46 9.58
CA TYR A 251 6.14 17.41 8.47
C TYR A 251 5.48 16.81 7.23
N GLY A 252 5.90 17.27 6.06
CA GLY A 252 5.55 16.70 4.76
C GLY A 252 6.10 15.27 4.62
N GLU A 253 5.60 14.54 3.64
CA GLU A 253 6.08 13.19 3.36
C GLU A 253 7.56 13.23 2.95
N GLY A 254 8.40 12.42 3.60
CA GLY A 254 9.85 12.42 3.38
C GLY A 254 10.63 13.62 3.96
N ALA A 255 9.94 14.65 4.48
CA ALA A 255 10.57 15.91 4.86
C ALA A 255 11.46 15.82 6.11
N VAL A 256 11.26 14.79 6.95
CA VAL A 256 12.13 14.53 8.11
C VAL A 256 13.41 13.81 7.69
N GLY A 257 13.31 12.95 6.67
CA GLY A 257 14.43 12.19 6.14
C GLY A 257 13.96 10.92 5.41
N SER A 258 14.88 10.34 4.64
CA SER A 258 14.68 9.08 3.94
C SER A 258 15.92 8.21 4.06
N GLY A 259 15.76 6.88 4.15
CA GLY A 259 16.90 5.99 4.26
C GLY A 259 16.58 4.50 4.21
N ARG A 260 17.65 3.69 4.30
CA ARG A 260 17.57 2.22 4.29
C ARG A 260 16.94 1.65 5.56
N SER A 261 17.12 2.34 6.68
CA SER A 261 16.64 1.94 7.98
C SER A 261 15.93 3.11 8.64
N CYS A 262 14.80 2.82 9.29
CA CYS A 262 14.04 3.83 10.01
C CYS A 262 13.44 3.26 11.29
N LEU A 263 13.21 4.15 12.25
CA LEU A 263 12.45 3.86 13.45
C LEU A 263 11.65 5.11 13.82
N VAL A 264 10.34 4.95 13.97
CA VAL A 264 9.39 6.03 14.27
C VAL A 264 8.51 5.56 15.42
N ALA A 265 8.43 6.38 16.46
CA ALA A 265 7.60 6.14 17.64
C ALA A 265 6.63 7.32 17.84
N ASN A 266 5.37 6.99 18.09
CA ASN A 266 4.31 7.96 18.32
C ASN A 266 3.53 7.55 19.57
N SER A 267 3.11 8.55 20.34
CA SER A 267 2.20 8.36 21.46
C SER A 267 1.10 9.42 21.39
N GLU A 268 -0.14 8.99 21.51
CA GLU A 268 -1.33 9.83 21.42
C GLU A 268 -2.20 9.61 22.66
N LEU A 269 -2.67 10.71 23.25
CA LEU A 269 -3.61 10.68 24.36
C LEU A 269 -4.93 11.28 23.88
N SER A 270 -5.99 10.47 23.85
CA SER A 270 -7.34 10.91 23.52
C SER A 270 -8.13 11.08 24.82
N LEU A 271 -8.67 12.28 25.02
CA LEU A 271 -9.54 12.64 26.14
C LEU A 271 -10.95 12.92 25.59
N PRO A 272 -12.01 12.34 26.18
CA PRO A 272 -13.36 12.72 25.80
C PRO A 272 -13.63 14.14 26.29
N LEU A 273 -14.08 14.99 25.37
CA LEU A 273 -14.53 16.33 25.70
C LEU A 273 -16.02 16.23 26.02
N ASN A 274 -16.35 16.13 27.30
CA ASN A 274 -17.71 16.40 27.77
C ASN A 274 -17.82 17.91 27.98
N CYS A 275 -18.62 18.58 27.16
CA CYS A 275 -19.14 19.92 27.43
C CYS A 275 -20.45 19.82 28.20
#